data_AF-A0AAV6LFQ3-F1
#
_entry.id   AF-A0AAV6LFQ3-F1
#
_cell.length_a   1.000
_cell.length_b   1.000
_cell.length_c   1.000
_cell.angle_alpha   90.00
_cell.angle_beta   90.00
_cell.angle_gamma   90.00
#
_symmetry.space_group_name_H-M   'P 1'
#
loop_
_entity.id
_entity.type
_entity.pdbx_description
1 polymer ?
#
loop_
_entity_poly.entity_id
_entity_poly.type
_entity_poly.pdbx_seq_one_letter_code
_entity_poly.pdbx_strand_id
1 'polypeptide(L)'
;MALLFEGGGLSHNNNNNKKKKKKKKVDRRMKVSELKKICSQPDLVEVWDVTLADPKLLVFLKSYHNSVLVPRHWSHKRKYLQGKRGTEKQPFRVPDFIAAMGIDKIR
;
A
#
# COMPACT_ATOMS: atom_id res chain seq x y z
N MET A 1 -62.70 -37.54 -6.19
CA MET A 1 -61.77 -36.68 -5.41
C MET A 1 -60.80 -36.09 -6.39
N ALA A 2 -60.98 -34.81 -6.70
CA ALA A 2 -60.32 -34.09 -7.78
C ALA A 2 -58.83 -33.85 -7.52
N LEU A 3 -58.09 -33.77 -8.63
CA LEU A 3 -56.72 -33.28 -8.74
C LEU A 3 -56.59 -31.83 -8.25
N LEU A 4 -55.48 -31.53 -7.57
CA LEU A 4 -54.79 -30.23 -7.41
C LEU A 4 -53.42 -30.61 -6.80
N PHE A 5 -52.37 -30.88 -7.58
CA PHE A 5 -51.49 -29.91 -8.26
C PHE A 5 -51.38 -28.59 -7.49
N GLU A 6 -50.20 -28.34 -6.91
CA GLU A 6 -49.53 -27.03 -6.79
C GLU A 6 -48.09 -27.30 -6.32
N GLY A 7 -47.15 -27.19 -7.26
CA GLY A 7 -45.73 -27.30 -7.03
C GLY A 7 -45.21 -26.04 -6.32
N GLY A 8 -44.54 -26.24 -5.18
CA GLY A 8 -43.77 -25.20 -4.50
C GLY A 8 -42.46 -24.95 -5.23
N GLY A 9 -42.39 -23.83 -5.96
CA GLY A 9 -41.27 -23.42 -6.78
C GLY A 9 -39.95 -23.28 -6.04
N LEU A 10 -38.92 -23.94 -6.57
CA LEU A 10 -37.53 -23.52 -6.38
C LEU A 10 -37.37 -22.16 -7.06
N SER A 11 -37.27 -21.10 -6.26
CA SER A 11 -36.90 -19.76 -6.71
C SER A 11 -35.49 -19.80 -7.32
N HIS A 12 -35.42 -20.10 -8.62
CA HIS A 12 -34.24 -19.81 -9.43
C HIS A 12 -34.24 -18.31 -9.70
N ASN A 13 -33.78 -17.55 -8.70
CA ASN A 13 -33.44 -16.15 -8.90
C ASN A 13 -32.10 -16.08 -9.65
N ASN A 14 -32.13 -16.42 -10.94
CA ASN A 14 -31.06 -16.16 -11.89
C ASN A 14 -31.03 -14.66 -12.18
N ASN A 15 -30.66 -13.89 -11.16
CA ASN A 15 -30.18 -12.54 -11.35
C ASN A 15 -28.82 -12.65 -12.03
N ASN A 16 -28.87 -12.68 -13.36
CA ASN A 16 -27.78 -12.41 -14.30
C ASN A 16 -27.23 -10.99 -14.09
N ASN A 17 -26.77 -10.69 -12.88
CA ASN A 17 -25.93 -9.55 -12.59
C ASN A 17 -24.54 -9.91 -13.12
N LYS A 18 -24.37 -9.72 -14.43
CA LYS A 18 -23.09 -9.79 -15.13
C LYS A 18 -22.20 -8.69 -14.51
N LYS A 19 -21.60 -9.00 -13.35
CA LYS A 19 -20.76 -8.08 -12.58
C LYS A 19 -19.70 -7.56 -13.55
N LYS A 20 -19.68 -6.23 -13.73
CA LYS A 20 -18.69 -5.53 -14.56
C LYS A 20 -17.30 -6.08 -14.21
N LYS A 21 -16.43 -6.30 -15.21
CA LYS A 21 -15.09 -6.90 -15.03
C LYS A 21 -14.32 -6.25 -13.87
N LYS A 22 -14.52 -4.96 -13.63
CA LYS A 22 -13.96 -4.20 -12.50
C LYS A 22 -14.40 -4.73 -11.12
N LYS A 23 -15.69 -5.06 -10.94
CA LYS A 23 -16.23 -5.61 -9.69
C LYS A 23 -15.69 -7.02 -9.41
N LYS A 24 -15.60 -7.85 -10.45
CA LYS A 24 -14.95 -9.18 -10.35
C LYS A 24 -13.48 -9.11 -9.91
N LYS A 25 -12.73 -8.10 -10.38
CA LYS A 25 -11.33 -7.88 -9.97
C LYS A 25 -11.20 -7.45 -8.51
N VAL A 26 -12.12 -6.62 -8.01
CA VAL A 26 -12.13 -6.19 -6.60
C VAL A 26 -12.52 -7.35 -5.70
N ASP A 27 -13.55 -8.11 -6.06
CA ASP A 27 -14.02 -9.27 -5.29
C ASP A 27 -12.95 -10.39 -5.18
N ARG A 28 -12.00 -10.45 -6.11
CA ARG A 28 -10.87 -11.40 -6.10
C ARG A 28 -9.72 -11.00 -5.16
N ARG A 29 -9.69 -9.77 -4.64
CA ARG A 29 -8.61 -9.30 -3.76
C ARG A 29 -8.85 -9.84 -2.35
N MET A 30 -7.79 -10.28 -1.68
CA MET A 30 -7.85 -10.68 -0.26
C MET A 30 -8.14 -9.46 0.62
N LYS A 31 -8.65 -9.65 1.83
CA LYS A 31 -8.76 -8.53 2.79
C LYS A 31 -7.41 -8.26 3.45
N VAL A 32 -7.19 -7.01 3.88
CA VAL A 32 -5.97 -6.64 4.64
C VAL A 32 -5.83 -7.47 5.91
N SER A 33 -6.95 -7.74 6.60
CA SER A 33 -6.97 -8.57 7.81
C SER A 33 -6.61 -10.03 7.54
N GLU A 34 -6.96 -10.57 6.38
CA GLU A 34 -6.58 -11.93 5.98
C GLU A 34 -5.08 -12.00 5.67
N LEU A 35 -4.54 -10.98 4.99
CA LEU A 35 -3.10 -10.90 4.72
C LEU A 35 -2.29 -10.83 6.02
N LYS A 36 -2.68 -9.96 6.96
CA LYS A 36 -2.01 -9.83 8.27
C LYS A 36 -1.99 -11.13 9.09
N LYS A 37 -2.98 -12.01 8.94
CA LYS A 37 -3.01 -13.31 9.63
C LYS A 37 -1.97 -14.31 9.09
N ILE A 38 -1.60 -14.18 7.82
CA ILE A 38 -0.72 -15.14 7.13
C ILE A 38 0.75 -14.72 7.26
N CYS A 39 1.01 -13.42 7.39
CA CYS A 39 2.36 -12.86 7.35
C CYS A 39 3.11 -13.01 8.68
N SER A 40 4.43 -13.28 8.60
CA SER A 40 5.30 -13.38 9.78
C SER A 40 5.48 -12.05 10.51
N GLN A 41 5.49 -10.92 9.78
CA GLN A 41 5.60 -9.57 10.31
C GLN A 41 4.41 -8.72 9.85
N PRO A 42 3.30 -8.70 10.62
CA PRO A 42 2.06 -8.03 10.21
C PRO A 42 2.15 -6.49 10.22
N ASP A 43 3.14 -5.91 10.89
CA ASP A 43 3.33 -4.45 10.98
C ASP A 43 3.80 -3.83 9.66
N LEU A 44 4.50 -4.61 8.84
CA LEU A 44 4.96 -4.18 7.53
C LEU A 44 3.84 -4.13 6.50
N VAL A 45 2.68 -4.73 6.78
CA VAL A 45 1.57 -4.80 5.83
C VAL A 45 0.86 -3.45 5.76
N GLU A 46 0.94 -2.82 4.59
CA GLU A 46 0.27 -1.57 4.26
C GLU A 46 -1.09 -1.82 3.60
N VAL A 47 -1.97 -0.82 3.67
CA VAL A 47 -3.36 -0.94 3.17
C VAL A 47 -3.40 -1.21 1.66
N TRP A 48 -2.42 -0.72 0.91
CA TRP A 48 -2.34 -0.86 -0.55
C TRP A 48 -1.73 -2.19 -1.02
N ASP A 49 -1.09 -2.98 -0.15
CA ASP A 49 -0.42 -4.23 -0.53
C ASP A 49 -1.39 -5.26 -1.13
N VAL A 50 -2.64 -5.22 -0.67
CA VAL A 50 -3.76 -6.04 -1.16
C VAL A 50 -4.10 -5.80 -2.64
N THR A 51 -3.70 -4.65 -3.19
CA THR A 51 -4.04 -4.30 -4.57
C THR A 51 -3.13 -4.95 -5.60
N LEU A 52 -2.01 -5.53 -5.18
CA LEU A 52 -1.04 -6.19 -6.04
C LEU A 52 -1.59 -7.52 -6.61
N ALA A 53 -0.94 -8.03 -7.66
CA ALA A 53 -1.29 -9.32 -8.26
C ALA A 53 -1.05 -10.49 -7.30
N ASP A 54 0.07 -10.44 -6.58
CA ASP A 54 0.42 -11.40 -5.53
C ASP A 54 0.82 -10.67 -4.22
N PRO A 55 -0.14 -10.48 -3.30
CA PRO A 55 0.13 -9.81 -2.02
C PRO A 55 0.98 -10.65 -1.05
N LYS A 56 1.00 -11.99 -1.17
CA LYS A 56 1.77 -12.85 -0.26
C LYS A 56 3.26 -12.73 -0.55
N LEU A 57 3.63 -12.79 -1.83
CA LEU A 57 5.00 -12.61 -2.28
C LEU A 57 5.54 -11.21 -1.93
N LEU A 58 4.71 -10.17 -2.08
CA LEU A 58 5.11 -8.81 -1.73
C LEU A 58 5.53 -8.70 -0.26
N VAL A 59 4.71 -9.22 0.66
CA VAL A 59 5.03 -9.17 2.09
C VAL A 59 6.23 -10.04 2.43
N PHE A 60 6.42 -11.18 1.74
CA PHE A 60 7.62 -11.99 1.88
C PHE A 60 8.88 -11.19 1.53
N LEU A 61 8.89 -10.49 0.39
CA LEU A 61 10.01 -9.63 -0.02
C LEU A 61 10.22 -8.46 0.95
N LYS A 62 9.14 -7.85 1.43
CA LYS A 62 9.17 -6.72 2.38
C LYS A 62 9.68 -7.11 3.77
N SER A 63 9.50 -8.37 4.16
CA SER A 63 9.99 -8.92 5.44
C SER A 63 11.34 -9.63 5.32
N TYR A 64 11.94 -9.62 4.13
CA TYR A 64 13.24 -10.22 3.92
C TYR A 64 14.32 -9.47 4.71
N HIS A 65 15.34 -10.21 5.15
CA HIS A 65 16.44 -9.67 5.95
C HIS A 65 17.13 -8.50 5.24
N ASN A 66 17.38 -7.41 5.96
CA ASN A 66 17.99 -6.17 5.47
C ASN A 66 17.25 -5.49 4.30
N SER A 67 15.97 -5.77 4.10
CA SER A 67 15.16 -5.05 3.11
C SER A 67 14.83 -3.64 3.63
N VAL A 68 14.93 -2.65 2.76
CA VAL A 68 14.55 -1.26 3.06
C VAL A 68 13.19 -0.98 2.45
N LEU A 69 12.32 -0.37 3.25
CA LEU A 69 10.95 -0.06 2.83
C LEU A 69 10.92 1.10 1.85
N VAL A 70 9.85 1.15 1.05
CA VAL A 70 9.61 2.26 0.11
C VAL A 70 9.43 3.57 0.91
N PRO A 71 10.11 4.67 0.54
CA PRO A 71 9.98 5.94 1.24
C PRO A 71 8.55 6.48 1.26
N ARG A 72 8.06 6.93 2.43
CA ARG A 72 6.65 7.37 2.65
C ARG A 72 6.12 8.40 1.65
N HIS A 73 6.98 9.19 1.02
CA HIS A 73 6.56 10.25 0.11
C HIS A 73 6.14 9.78 -1.28
N TRP A 74 6.30 8.50 -1.59
CA TRP A 74 5.92 7.92 -2.88
C TRP A 74 4.43 8.12 -3.21
N SER A 75 3.56 8.07 -2.20
CA SER A 75 2.09 8.17 -2.35
C SER A 75 1.55 9.58 -2.07
N HIS A 76 2.41 10.52 -1.68
CA HIS A 76 1.99 11.88 -1.42
C HIS A 76 1.67 12.62 -2.73
N LYS A 77 0.59 13.40 -2.72
CA LYS A 77 0.22 14.26 -3.86
C LYS A 77 1.20 15.42 -4.08
N ARG A 78 1.88 15.87 -3.02
CA ARG A 78 2.84 16.99 -3.07
C ARG A 78 4.20 16.48 -3.52
N LYS A 79 4.96 17.27 -4.31
CA LYS A 79 6.35 16.91 -4.66
C LYS A 79 7.21 16.88 -3.39
N TYR A 80 8.17 15.94 -3.35
CA TYR A 80 8.98 15.60 -2.16
C TYR A 80 9.51 16.81 -1.36
N LEU A 81 10.11 17.81 -2.02
CA LEU A 81 10.75 18.96 -1.35
C LEU A 81 9.86 20.21 -1.23
N GLN A 82 8.63 20.20 -1.74
CA GLN A 82 7.78 21.41 -1.78
C GLN A 82 7.45 21.95 -0.38
N GLY A 83 7.26 21.08 0.62
CA GLY A 83 6.93 21.49 1.98
C GLY A 83 8.07 22.19 2.74
N LYS A 84 9.32 22.04 2.27
CA LYS A 84 10.51 22.64 2.91
C LYS A 84 10.96 23.96 2.27
N ARG A 85 10.20 24.49 1.31
CA ARG A 85 10.56 25.72 0.59
C ARG A 85 10.35 27.00 1.40
N GLY A 86 9.51 26.98 2.45
CA GLY A 86 9.21 28.16 3.28
C GLY A 86 10.16 28.40 4.45
N THR A 87 11.01 27.42 4.78
CA THR A 87 12.02 27.54 5.84
C THR A 87 13.37 27.83 5.21
N GLU A 88 14.04 28.88 5.65
CA GLU A 88 15.40 29.17 5.21
C GLU A 88 16.34 28.03 5.66
N LYS A 89 17.03 27.43 4.69
CA LYS A 89 18.05 26.43 4.96
C LYS A 89 19.30 27.17 5.40
N GLN A 90 19.81 26.86 6.60
CA GLN A 90 21.11 27.36 7.05
C GLN A 90 22.20 27.06 6.00
N PRO A 91 23.14 28.00 5.77
CA PRO A 91 24.26 27.76 4.88
C PRO A 91 25.08 26.56 5.36
N PHE A 92 25.84 25.96 4.45
CA PHE A 92 26.68 24.83 4.79
C PHE A 92 27.74 25.27 5.81
N ARG A 93 27.74 24.65 6.99
CA ARG A 93 28.80 24.81 7.99
C ARG A 93 29.80 23.68 7.83
N VAL A 94 31.06 24.06 7.65
CA VAL A 94 32.16 23.12 7.52
C VAL A 94 32.42 22.42 8.87
N PRO A 95 32.74 21.11 8.89
CA PRO A 95 33.16 20.43 10.12
C PRO A 95 34.34 21.11 10.82
N ASP A 96 34.36 21.05 12.16
CA ASP A 96 35.26 21.86 12.99
C ASP A 96 36.76 21.66 12.68
N PHE A 97 37.18 20.44 12.32
CA PHE A 97 38.58 20.16 11.98
C PHE A 97 39.05 20.84 10.68
N ILE A 98 38.15 21.11 9.72
CA ILE A 98 38.47 21.85 8.50
C ILE A 98 38.39 23.36 8.76
N ALA A 99 37.41 23.79 9.55
CA ALA A 99 37.29 25.18 9.99
C ALA A 99 38.54 25.64 10.77
N ALA A 100 39.14 24.75 11.57
CA ALA A 100 40.39 25.00 12.30
C ALA A 100 41.59 25.28 11.38
N MET A 101 41.60 24.76 10.16
CA MET A 101 42.65 25.07 9.16
C MET A 101 42.53 26.50 8.60
N GLY A 102 41.48 27.25 8.95
CA GLY A 102 41.31 28.64 8.55
C GLY A 102 40.85 28.84 7.10
N ILE A 103 40.54 27.77 6.37
CA ILE A 103 40.10 27.81 4.96
C ILE A 103 38.81 28.65 4.80
N ASP A 104 37.93 28.62 5.79
CA ASP A 104 36.67 29.39 5.79
C ASP A 104 36.89 30.92 5.84
N LYS A 105 38.06 31.37 6.31
CA LYS A 105 38.41 32.80 6.44
C LYS A 105 39.13 33.37 5.22
N ILE A 106 39.65 32.51 4.33
CA ILE A 106 40.43 32.90 3.15
C ILE A 106 39.51 33.21 1.96
N ARG A 107 38.27 32.73 2.01
CA ARG A 107 37.26 32.90 0.96
C ARG A 107 36.59 34.27 0.99
#